data_AF-A0A914NMY9-F1
#
_entry.id   AF-A0A914NMY9-F1
#
_cell.length_a   1.000
_cell.length_b   1.000
_cell.length_c   1.000
_cell.angle_alpha   90.00
_cell.angle_beta   90.00
_cell.angle_gamma   90.00
#
_symmetry.space_group_name_H-M   'P 1'
#
loop_
_entity.id
_entity.type
_entity.pdbx_description
1 polymer ?
#
loop_
_entity_poly.entity_id
_entity_poly.type
_entity_poly.pdbx_seq_one_letter_code
_entity_poly.pdbx_strand_id
1 'polypeptide(L)'
;MYYYFLLFIFQFYISIQKSLTFEYIPENDLAKICRPVNRPIDLLFLLDGSGSVGGNTFQTQMEILDKLIDILEIGPGQNQSQLAVMQYATYSFVEFPFSAHRASFYFLKFKFNFQKKKNKSQLRQALQRIRHKSGTTKTGKALEKAIQLYKDKSSGARFGNVAKVVVVVSDGRSLDDPNSMVRHWTVKACS
;
A
#
# COMPACT_ATOMS: atom_id res chain seq x y z
N MET A 1 49.53 1.36 -8.57
CA MET A 1 48.84 0.73 -7.43
C MET A 1 48.56 1.82 -6.39
N TYR A 2 47.31 1.87 -5.91
CA TYR A 2 46.75 2.78 -4.88
C TYR A 2 46.57 4.26 -5.25
N TYR A 3 45.44 4.63 -5.87
CA TYR A 3 44.82 5.98 -5.73
C TYR A 3 43.33 5.96 -6.12
N TYR A 4 42.51 5.12 -5.48
CA TYR A 4 41.03 5.17 -5.61
C TYR A 4 40.32 4.70 -4.33
N PHE A 5 40.69 5.23 -3.15
CA PHE A 5 40.05 4.87 -1.88
C PHE A 5 39.56 6.07 -1.04
N LEU A 6 39.32 7.24 -1.64
CA LEU A 6 38.92 8.45 -0.88
C LEU A 6 37.86 9.31 -1.58
N LEU A 7 36.87 8.69 -2.23
CA LEU A 7 35.71 9.40 -2.82
C LEU A 7 34.33 8.83 -2.44
N PHE A 8 34.26 7.85 -1.52
CA PHE A 8 32.98 7.20 -1.17
C PHE A 8 32.34 7.67 0.16
N ILE A 9 32.97 8.59 0.90
CA ILE A 9 32.42 9.06 2.19
C ILE A 9 31.74 10.44 2.08
N PHE A 10 31.88 11.18 0.97
CA PHE A 10 31.31 12.53 0.85
C PHE A 10 29.93 12.62 0.16
N GLN A 11 29.41 11.54 -0.45
CA GLN A 11 28.08 11.57 -1.09
C GLN A 11 26.92 11.15 -0.19
N PHE A 12 27.17 10.72 1.05
CA PHE A 12 26.08 10.38 1.98
C PHE A 12 25.71 11.51 2.95
N TYR A 13 26.52 12.58 3.03
CA TYR A 13 26.31 13.67 4.00
C TYR A 13 25.56 14.89 3.43
N ILE A 14 25.36 15.00 2.12
CA ILE A 14 24.66 16.13 1.49
C ILE A 14 23.28 15.69 0.97
N SER A 15 22.44 15.16 1.84
CA SER A 15 21.00 15.03 1.55
C SER A 15 20.07 15.48 2.69
N ILE A 16 20.59 16.25 3.65
CA ILE A 16 19.81 16.73 4.82
C ILE A 16 19.73 18.28 4.91
N GLN A 17 20.32 19.05 3.99
CA GLN A 17 20.46 20.51 4.18
C GLN A 17 20.06 21.41 2.98
N LYS A 18 19.14 20.99 2.11
CA LYS A 18 18.46 21.94 1.21
C LYS A 18 16.96 21.92 1.42
N SER A 19 16.53 22.84 2.28
CA SER A 19 15.32 23.65 2.12
C SER A 19 14.09 22.87 1.64
N LEU A 20 13.29 22.39 2.59
CA LEU A 20 11.86 22.13 2.38
C LEU A 20 11.14 23.46 2.13
N THR A 21 11.39 24.08 0.99
CA THR A 21 10.38 24.90 0.35
C THR A 21 9.43 23.91 -0.30
N PHE A 22 8.26 23.74 0.33
CA PHE A 22 7.12 23.08 -0.27
C PHE A 22 6.66 23.95 -1.44
N GLU A 23 7.31 23.79 -2.59
CA GLU A 23 6.84 24.37 -3.84
C GLU A 23 5.55 23.63 -4.21
N TYR A 24 4.43 24.37 -4.22
CA TYR A 24 3.17 23.87 -4.76
C TYR A 24 3.36 23.71 -6.27
N ILE A 25 3.75 22.52 -6.70
CA ILE A 25 3.86 22.16 -8.11
C ILE A 25 2.45 21.82 -8.61
N PRO A 26 1.85 22.60 -9.53
CA PRO A 26 0.49 22.37 -10.02
C PRO A 26 0.41 21.24 -11.08
N GLU A 27 1.38 20.33 -11.09
CA GLU A 27 1.34 19.11 -11.88
C GLU A 27 1.71 17.92 -11.00
N ASN A 28 0.67 17.16 -10.67
CA ASN A 28 0.70 15.99 -9.83
C ASN A 28 1.46 14.86 -10.55
N ASP A 29 2.77 14.73 -10.38
CA ASP A 29 3.56 13.67 -11.03
C ASP A 29 3.22 12.26 -10.49
N LEU A 30 2.60 12.17 -9.32
CA LEU A 30 1.86 10.98 -8.90
C LEU A 30 0.76 10.60 -9.90
N ALA A 31 0.07 11.56 -10.52
CA ALA A 31 -0.97 11.29 -11.52
C ALA A 31 -0.42 10.85 -12.90
N LYS A 32 0.87 11.07 -13.19
CA LYS A 32 1.51 10.55 -14.41
C LYS A 32 1.85 9.06 -14.30
N ILE A 33 2.22 8.58 -13.10
CA ILE A 33 2.38 7.15 -12.79
C ILE A 33 1.04 6.50 -12.43
N CYS A 34 0.16 7.25 -11.77
CA CYS A 34 -1.21 6.89 -11.38
C CYS A 34 -2.24 7.57 -12.29
N ARG A 35 -2.15 7.35 -13.62
CA ARG A 35 -3.30 7.60 -14.50
C ARG A 35 -4.53 6.92 -13.88
N PRO A 36 -5.76 7.43 -14.08
CA PRO A 36 -6.95 6.64 -13.78
C PRO A 36 -6.71 5.28 -14.44
N VAL A 37 -6.66 4.23 -13.61
CA VAL A 37 -6.34 2.92 -14.14
C VAL A 37 -7.54 2.56 -14.99
N ASN A 38 -7.44 2.75 -16.31
CA ASN A 38 -8.47 2.36 -17.27
C ASN A 38 -8.66 0.83 -17.30
N ARG A 39 -7.99 0.12 -16.40
CA ARG A 39 -8.09 -1.31 -16.16
C ARG A 39 -8.23 -1.57 -14.66
N PRO A 40 -9.05 -2.56 -14.27
CA PRO A 40 -9.17 -2.98 -12.89
C PRO A 40 -7.83 -3.48 -12.33
N ILE A 41 -7.55 -3.16 -11.06
CA ILE A 41 -6.40 -3.69 -10.33
C ILE A 41 -6.83 -4.38 -9.04
N ASP A 42 -6.04 -5.34 -8.57
CA ASP A 42 -6.11 -5.82 -7.20
C ASP A 42 -4.93 -5.21 -6.43
N LEU A 43 -5.22 -4.18 -5.64
CA LEU A 43 -4.24 -3.44 -4.85
C LEU A 43 -4.17 -3.96 -3.42
N LEU A 44 -2.99 -4.36 -2.98
CA LEU A 44 -2.69 -4.63 -1.57
C LEU A 44 -1.88 -3.47 -0.99
N PHE A 45 -2.44 -2.82 0.01
CA PHE A 45 -1.78 -1.74 0.74
C PHE A 45 -1.10 -2.31 2.00
N LEU A 46 0.22 -2.18 2.10
CA LEU A 46 1.02 -2.60 3.24
C LEU A 46 1.27 -1.42 4.17
N LEU A 47 0.64 -1.47 5.34
CA LEU A 47 0.84 -0.53 6.44
C LEU A 47 2.01 -0.99 7.30
N ASP A 48 3.05 -0.16 7.41
CA ASP A 48 4.09 -0.36 8.41
C ASP A 48 3.54 0.01 9.79
N GLY A 49 3.21 -1.02 10.56
CA GLY A 49 2.74 -0.92 11.93
C GLY A 49 3.85 -1.10 12.96
N SER A 50 5.12 -1.00 12.58
CA SER A 50 6.25 -1.15 13.50
C SER A 50 6.32 -0.03 14.54
N GLY A 51 7.11 -0.25 15.59
CA GLY A 51 7.25 0.68 16.70
C GLY A 51 7.87 2.04 16.31
N SER A 52 8.65 2.10 15.22
CA SER A 52 9.20 3.36 14.71
C SER A 52 8.17 4.19 13.93
N VAL A 53 7.04 3.60 13.57
CA VAL A 53 5.96 4.23 12.81
C VAL A 53 4.70 4.34 13.67
N GLY A 54 4.79 5.08 14.78
CA GLY A 54 3.68 5.35 15.69
C GLY A 54 2.97 6.69 15.44
N GLY A 55 1.83 6.89 16.11
CA GLY A 55 1.14 8.19 16.19
C GLY A 55 0.82 8.80 14.82
N ASN A 56 1.25 10.05 14.61
CA ASN A 56 0.97 10.83 13.40
C ASN A 56 1.53 10.18 12.13
N THR A 57 2.65 9.46 12.21
CA THR A 57 3.23 8.79 11.05
C THR A 57 2.35 7.64 10.59
N PHE A 58 1.79 6.86 11.52
CA PHE A 58 0.79 5.84 11.19
C PHE A 58 -0.47 6.46 10.58
N GLN A 59 -0.94 7.57 11.15
CA GLN A 59 -2.10 8.30 10.63
C GLN A 59 -1.86 8.81 9.19
N THR A 60 -0.65 9.27 8.88
CA THR A 60 -0.27 9.69 7.52
C THR A 60 -0.41 8.54 6.51
N GLN A 61 -0.05 7.31 6.89
CA GLN A 61 -0.27 6.15 6.01
C GLN A 61 -1.76 5.89 5.75
N MET A 62 -2.60 6.07 6.77
CA MET A 62 -4.05 5.95 6.64
C MET A 62 -4.65 7.03 5.74
N GLU A 63 -4.10 8.24 5.73
CA GLU A 63 -4.49 9.31 4.81
C GLU A 63 -4.08 9.01 3.35
N ILE A 64 -2.91 8.42 3.13
CA ILE A 64 -2.50 7.95 1.80
C ILE A 64 -3.48 6.87 1.30
N LEU A 65 -3.84 5.93 2.18
CA LEU A 65 -4.85 4.91 1.89
C LEU A 65 -6.20 5.53 1.53
N ASP A 66 -6.63 6.58 2.24
CA ASP A 66 -7.87 7.30 1.96
C ASP A 66 -7.86 7.96 0.57
N LYS A 67 -6.75 8.61 0.20
CA LYS A 67 -6.57 9.18 -1.14
C LYS A 67 -6.62 8.11 -2.24
N LEU A 68 -6.02 6.94 -2.01
CA LEU A 68 -6.11 5.81 -2.95
C LEU A 68 -7.55 5.32 -3.11
N ILE A 69 -8.33 5.29 -2.03
CA ILE A 69 -9.76 4.93 -2.09
C ILE A 69 -10.52 5.91 -2.97
N ASP A 70 -10.19 7.21 -2.96
CA ASP A 70 -10.84 8.19 -3.81
C ASP A 70 -10.47 8.05 -5.29
N ILE A 71 -9.20 7.78 -5.58
CA ILE A 71 -8.69 7.60 -6.96
C ILE A 71 -9.24 6.32 -7.61
N LEU A 72 -9.38 5.24 -6.84
CA LEU A 72 -9.80 3.95 -7.39
C LEU A 72 -11.32 3.80 -7.50
N GLU A 73 -11.75 3.19 -8.60
CA GLU A 73 -13.10 2.64 -8.69
C GLU A 73 -13.13 1.28 -8.00
N ILE A 74 -13.47 1.27 -6.71
CA ILE A 74 -13.47 0.05 -5.89
C ILE A 74 -14.83 -0.65 -5.93
N GLY A 75 -14.81 -1.96 -6.17
CA GLY A 75 -15.99 -2.83 -6.08
C GLY A 75 -15.69 -4.27 -6.49
N PRO A 76 -16.66 -5.20 -6.33
CA PRO A 76 -16.47 -6.61 -6.63
C PRO A 76 -16.60 -6.94 -8.13
N GLY A 77 -16.98 -5.97 -8.96
CA GLY A 77 -17.16 -6.19 -10.40
C GLY A 77 -15.85 -6.48 -11.12
N GLN A 78 -15.91 -7.22 -12.23
CA GLN A 78 -14.70 -7.53 -13.01
C GLN A 78 -14.02 -6.28 -13.58
N ASN A 79 -14.79 -5.22 -13.86
CA ASN A 79 -14.27 -3.93 -14.36
C ASN A 79 -13.91 -2.94 -13.24
N GLN A 80 -13.94 -3.37 -11.98
CA GLN A 80 -13.64 -2.54 -10.82
C GLN A 80 -12.36 -3.02 -10.13
N SER A 81 -11.71 -2.13 -9.41
CA SER A 81 -10.55 -2.45 -8.60
C SER A 81 -10.96 -3.07 -7.26
N GLN A 82 -10.12 -3.93 -6.70
CA GLN A 82 -10.27 -4.42 -5.34
C GLN A 82 -9.11 -3.92 -4.50
N LEU A 83 -9.41 -3.57 -3.25
CA LEU A 83 -8.43 -3.14 -2.25
C LEU A 83 -8.34 -4.18 -1.13
N ALA A 84 -7.13 -4.60 -0.79
CA ALA A 84 -6.83 -5.27 0.47
C ALA A 84 -5.86 -4.40 1.29
N VAL A 85 -5.91 -4.55 2.60
CA VAL A 85 -5.04 -3.86 3.54
C VAL A 85 -4.43 -4.89 4.47
N MET A 86 -3.10 -4.87 4.56
CA MET A 86 -2.34 -5.68 5.49
C MET A 86 -1.42 -4.77 6.30
N GLN A 87 -1.44 -4.92 7.61
CA GLN A 87 -0.50 -4.27 8.51
C GLN A 87 0.64 -5.22 8.84
N TYR A 88 1.87 -4.74 8.89
CA TYR A 88 3.03 -5.55 9.28
C TYR A 88 3.88 -4.87 10.33
N ALA A 89 4.45 -5.68 11.22
CA ALA A 89 5.49 -5.30 12.16
C ALA A 89 6.41 -6.53 12.34
N THR A 90 6.43 -7.11 13.54
CA THR A 90 7.04 -8.43 13.79
C THR A 90 6.31 -9.56 13.05
N TYR A 91 5.01 -9.40 12.88
CA TYR A 91 4.09 -10.30 12.17
C TYR A 91 3.20 -9.49 11.24
N SER A 92 2.62 -10.14 10.23
CA SER A 92 1.71 -9.51 9.26
C SER A 92 0.26 -9.91 9.53
N PHE A 93 -0.63 -8.94 9.53
CA PHE A 93 -2.05 -9.09 9.81
C PHE A 93 -2.87 -8.52 8.65
N VAL A 94 -3.71 -9.36 8.05
CA VAL A 94 -4.66 -8.90 7.04
C VAL A 94 -5.81 -8.19 7.75
N GLU A 95 -5.80 -6.86 7.70
CA GLU A 95 -6.82 -6.01 8.32
C GLU A 95 -8.09 -5.96 7.45
N PHE A 96 -7.92 -6.05 6.12
CA PHE A 96 -9.02 -6.03 5.17
C PHE A 96 -8.67 -6.91 3.95
N PRO A 97 -9.30 -8.08 3.77
CA PRO A 97 -8.99 -8.98 2.64
C PRO A 97 -9.70 -8.55 1.34
N PHE A 98 -9.20 -9.00 0.18
CA PHE A 98 -9.85 -8.72 -1.12
C PHE A 98 -11.30 -9.24 -1.17
N SER A 99 -11.56 -10.39 -0.54
CA SER A 99 -12.89 -10.99 -0.47
C SER A 99 -13.93 -10.13 0.27
N ALA A 100 -13.50 -9.19 1.12
CA ALA A 100 -14.41 -8.34 1.90
C ALA A 100 -15.31 -7.47 1.01
N HIS A 101 -14.84 -7.09 -0.20
CA HIS A 101 -15.66 -6.35 -1.17
C HIS A 101 -16.88 -7.14 -1.61
N ARG A 102 -16.78 -8.47 -1.73
CA ARG A 102 -17.91 -9.32 -2.14
C ARG A 102 -18.95 -9.40 -1.03
N ALA A 103 -18.52 -9.75 0.18
CA ALA A 103 -19.42 -9.88 1.32
C ALA A 103 -20.11 -8.55 1.66
N SER A 104 -19.35 -7.45 1.69
CA SER A 104 -19.88 -6.11 1.94
C SER A 104 -20.86 -5.69 0.84
N PHE A 105 -20.52 -5.91 -0.43
CA PHE A 105 -21.39 -5.58 -1.58
C PHE A 105 -22.68 -6.39 -1.62
N TYR A 106 -22.63 -7.71 -1.38
CA TYR A 106 -23.83 -8.55 -1.35
C TYR A 106 -24.78 -8.12 -0.22
N PHE A 107 -24.25 -7.84 0.97
CA PHE A 107 -25.02 -7.29 2.09
C PHE A 107 -25.63 -5.91 1.76
N LEU A 108 -24.84 -5.04 1.11
CA LEU A 108 -25.23 -3.69 0.70
C LEU A 108 -26.32 -3.66 -0.38
N LYS A 109 -26.21 -4.53 -1.40
CA LYS A 109 -27.19 -4.65 -2.48
C LYS A 109 -28.55 -5.13 -1.96
N PHE A 110 -28.53 -6.07 -1.03
CA PHE A 110 -29.75 -6.63 -0.45
C PHE A 110 -30.48 -5.63 0.44
N LYS A 111 -29.76 -4.77 1.17
CA LYS A 111 -30.35 -3.93 2.22
C LYS A 111 -30.69 -2.49 1.83
N PHE A 112 -30.03 -1.88 0.82
CA PHE A 112 -30.02 -0.40 0.74
C PHE A 112 -30.18 0.27 -0.63
N ASN A 113 -30.62 -0.42 -1.70
CA ASN A 113 -30.72 0.13 -3.07
C ASN A 113 -29.42 0.82 -3.53
N PHE A 114 -28.61 0.00 -4.21
CA PHE A 114 -27.19 0.15 -4.45
C PHE A 114 -26.75 1.52 -5.03
N GLN A 115 -25.87 2.26 -4.35
CA GLN A 115 -25.29 3.52 -4.86
C GLN A 115 -23.77 3.59 -4.64
N LYS A 116 -23.03 3.98 -5.69
CA LYS A 116 -21.56 4.02 -5.78
C LYS A 116 -20.88 4.81 -4.64
N LYS A 117 -21.48 5.91 -4.16
CA LYS A 117 -20.93 6.73 -3.04
C LYS A 117 -21.02 6.03 -1.67
N LYS A 118 -22.01 5.16 -1.44
CA LYS A 118 -22.18 4.48 -0.14
C LYS A 118 -21.07 3.46 0.12
N ASN A 119 -20.51 2.83 -0.92
CA ASN A 119 -19.46 1.80 -0.78
C ASN A 119 -18.16 2.35 -0.16
N LYS A 120 -17.69 3.52 -0.61
CA LYS A 120 -16.44 4.12 -0.08
C LYS A 120 -16.59 4.54 1.39
N SER A 121 -17.77 4.99 1.81
CA SER A 121 -18.01 5.38 3.22
C SER A 121 -17.90 4.20 4.19
N GLN A 122 -18.40 3.02 3.81
CA GLN A 122 -18.32 1.83 4.67
C GLN A 122 -16.93 1.22 4.67
N LEU A 123 -16.25 1.24 3.53
CA LEU A 123 -14.83 0.88 3.47
C LEU A 123 -14.02 1.76 4.44
N ARG A 124 -14.22 3.07 4.42
CA ARG A 124 -13.60 3.99 5.38
C ARG A 124 -13.94 3.66 6.83
N GLN A 125 -15.20 3.38 7.15
CA GLN A 125 -15.60 2.97 8.50
C GLN A 125 -14.93 1.67 8.95
N ALA A 126 -14.75 0.70 8.05
CA ALA A 126 -14.03 -0.54 8.35
C ALA A 126 -12.54 -0.25 8.62
N LEU A 127 -11.91 0.58 7.79
CA LEU A 127 -10.49 0.93 7.91
C LEU A 127 -10.18 1.80 9.14
N GLN A 128 -11.13 2.62 9.61
CA GLN A 128 -11.01 3.37 10.87
C GLN A 128 -10.85 2.49 12.11
N ARG A 129 -11.16 1.18 12.01
CA ARG A 129 -10.99 0.23 13.12
C ARG A 129 -9.57 -0.34 13.21
N ILE A 130 -8.74 -0.11 12.19
CA ILE A 130 -7.36 -0.57 12.18
C ILE A 130 -6.60 0.15 13.30
N ARG A 131 -5.93 -0.64 14.14
CA ARG A 131 -5.12 -0.14 15.25
C ARG A 131 -3.66 -0.46 14.99
N HIS A 132 -2.79 0.50 15.30
CA HIS A 132 -1.34 0.33 15.25
C HIS A 132 -0.91 -0.86 16.13
N LYS A 133 -0.07 -1.75 15.58
CA LYS A 133 0.32 -3.02 16.25
C LYS A 133 1.62 -2.92 17.03
N SER A 134 2.51 -2.00 16.66
CA SER A 134 3.89 -1.89 17.18
C SER A 134 4.72 -3.18 17.02
N GLY A 135 6.01 -3.09 17.31
CA GLY A 135 6.96 -4.20 17.21
C GLY A 135 8.13 -3.92 16.26
N THR A 136 8.82 -4.98 15.85
CA THR A 136 9.93 -4.91 14.88
C THR A 136 9.43 -4.60 13.46
N THR A 137 10.33 -4.39 12.51
CA THR A 137 9.98 -4.10 11.11
C THR A 137 10.45 -5.25 10.21
N LYS A 138 9.54 -6.13 9.76
CA LYS A 138 9.88 -7.28 8.89
C LYS A 138 9.25 -7.13 7.50
N THR A 139 9.79 -6.22 6.71
CA THR A 139 9.26 -5.87 5.38
C THR A 139 9.42 -7.02 4.39
N GLY A 140 10.51 -7.80 4.47
CA GLY A 140 10.71 -8.97 3.61
C GLY A 140 9.61 -10.02 3.79
N LYS A 141 9.33 -10.40 5.04
CA LYS A 141 8.21 -11.32 5.35
C LYS A 141 6.84 -10.77 4.97
N ALA A 142 6.64 -9.47 5.08
CA ALA A 142 5.39 -8.84 4.64
C ALA A 142 5.20 -8.98 3.12
N LEU A 143 6.26 -8.76 2.34
CA LEU A 143 6.24 -8.94 0.88
C LEU A 143 6.05 -10.41 0.49
N GLU A 144 6.64 -11.35 1.22
CA GLU A 144 6.40 -12.77 1.03
C GLU A 144 4.92 -13.12 1.23
N LYS A 145 4.32 -12.63 2.33
CA LYS A 145 2.90 -12.84 2.62
C LYS A 145 2.01 -12.20 1.56
N ALA A 146 2.39 -11.04 1.02
CA ALA A 146 1.70 -10.42 -0.10
C ALA A 146 1.65 -11.33 -1.34
N ILE A 147 2.78 -11.95 -1.72
CA ILE A 147 2.85 -12.93 -2.81
C ILE A 147 1.89 -14.10 -2.53
N GLN A 148 1.89 -14.63 -1.30
CA GLN A 148 1.01 -15.73 -0.90
C GLN A 148 -0.47 -15.35 -1.03
N LEU A 149 -0.87 -14.16 -0.60
CA LEU A 149 -2.25 -13.68 -0.73
C LEU A 149 -2.72 -13.63 -2.19
N TYR A 150 -1.86 -13.20 -3.12
CA TYR A 150 -2.22 -13.19 -4.54
C TYR A 150 -2.27 -14.58 -5.19
N LYS A 151 -1.57 -15.57 -4.61
CA LYS A 151 -1.59 -16.97 -5.08
C LYS A 151 -2.74 -17.76 -4.47
N ASP A 152 -3.20 -17.39 -3.29
CA ASP A 152 -4.26 -18.08 -2.55
C ASP A 152 -5.65 -17.68 -3.08
N LYS A 153 -6.40 -18.67 -3.59
CA LYS A 153 -7.77 -18.47 -4.09
C LYS A 153 -8.74 -17.97 -3.02
N SER A 154 -8.51 -18.35 -1.76
CA SER A 154 -9.39 -18.00 -0.65
C SER A 154 -9.25 -16.52 -0.23
N SER A 155 -8.18 -15.84 -0.62
CA SER A 155 -7.95 -14.42 -0.29
C SER A 155 -8.96 -13.48 -0.97
N GLY A 156 -9.57 -13.93 -2.08
CA GLY A 156 -10.46 -13.15 -2.92
C GLY A 156 -9.75 -12.34 -4.02
N ALA A 157 -8.41 -12.39 -4.10
CA ALA A 157 -7.67 -11.85 -5.24
C ALA A 157 -8.10 -12.55 -6.55
N ARG A 158 -8.14 -11.80 -7.65
CA ARG A 158 -8.54 -12.34 -8.96
C ARG A 158 -7.35 -13.00 -9.65
N PHE A 159 -7.63 -14.18 -10.17
CA PHE A 159 -6.73 -14.94 -11.04
C PHE A 159 -6.89 -14.44 -12.49
N GLY A 160 -5.83 -14.56 -13.28
CA GLY A 160 -5.80 -14.09 -14.67
C GLY A 160 -5.30 -12.66 -14.83
N ASN A 161 -5.77 -11.98 -15.88
CA ASN A 161 -5.17 -10.75 -16.44
C ASN A 161 -5.52 -9.45 -15.68
N VAL A 162 -5.78 -9.54 -14.38
CA VAL A 162 -5.92 -8.37 -13.50
C VAL A 162 -4.56 -8.06 -12.90
N ALA A 163 -4.11 -6.82 -13.04
CA ALA A 163 -2.84 -6.37 -12.50
C ALA A 163 -2.84 -6.41 -10.97
N LYS A 164 -1.74 -6.92 -10.41
CA LYS A 164 -1.53 -7.12 -8.97
C LYS A 164 -0.52 -6.09 -8.52
N VAL A 165 -0.93 -5.22 -7.60
CA VAL A 165 -0.14 -4.07 -7.17
C VAL A 165 0.00 -4.09 -5.67
N VAL A 166 1.24 -4.06 -5.19
CA VAL A 166 1.54 -3.85 -3.77
C VAL A 166 2.02 -2.42 -3.59
N VAL A 167 1.39 -1.67 -2.71
CA VAL A 167 1.86 -0.35 -2.26
C VAL A 167 2.39 -0.52 -0.85
N VAL A 168 3.66 -0.20 -0.63
CA VAL A 168 4.31 -0.27 0.69
C VAL A 168 4.54 1.14 1.18
N VAL A 169 4.08 1.45 2.39
CA VAL A 169 4.38 2.70 3.07
C VAL A 169 5.12 2.38 4.36
N SER A 170 6.33 2.92 4.52
CA SER A 170 7.24 2.60 5.62
C SER A 170 8.21 3.77 5.84
N ASP A 171 8.87 3.81 7.00
CA ASP A 171 9.97 4.75 7.30
C ASP A 171 11.33 4.30 6.74
N GLY A 172 11.37 3.19 6.00
CA GLY A 172 12.56 2.66 5.33
C GLY A 172 13.39 1.70 6.17
N ARG A 173 12.96 1.36 7.38
CA ARG A 173 13.66 0.39 8.25
C ARG A 173 13.18 -1.03 7.98
N SER A 174 14.07 -2.00 8.12
CA SER A 174 13.73 -3.43 8.10
C SER A 174 14.80 -4.23 8.82
N LEU A 175 14.40 -5.24 9.59
CA LEU A 175 15.29 -6.20 10.26
C LEU A 175 15.49 -7.50 9.44
N ASP A 176 14.75 -7.65 8.35
CA ASP A 176 14.96 -8.68 7.32
C ASP A 176 15.19 -8.03 5.95
N ASP A 177 15.76 -8.78 5.00
CA ASP A 177 16.08 -8.27 3.66
C ASP A 177 14.83 -8.24 2.76
N PRO A 178 14.26 -7.06 2.44
CA PRO A 178 13.14 -6.97 1.52
C PRO A 178 13.55 -7.19 0.06
N ASN A 179 14.83 -7.03 -0.29
CA ASN A 179 15.30 -7.09 -1.68
C ASN A 179 15.15 -8.49 -2.27
N SER A 180 15.28 -9.52 -1.43
CA SER A 180 15.00 -10.90 -1.78
C SER A 180 13.62 -11.11 -2.39
N MET A 181 12.60 -10.42 -1.88
CA MET A 181 11.23 -10.51 -2.36
C MET A 181 10.96 -9.54 -3.51
N VAL A 182 11.54 -8.33 -3.46
CA VAL A 182 11.41 -7.30 -4.50
C VAL A 182 11.78 -7.80 -5.90
N ARG A 183 12.75 -8.70 -6.05
CA ARG A 183 13.12 -9.27 -7.36
C ARG A 183 11.98 -10.01 -8.09
N HIS A 184 10.93 -10.39 -7.37
CA HIS A 184 9.72 -11.00 -7.94
C HIS A 184 8.71 -9.96 -8.46
N TRP A 185 8.98 -8.68 -8.25
CA TRP A 185 8.10 -7.56 -8.54
C TRP A 185 8.79 -6.52 -9.42
N THR A 186 8.01 -5.79 -10.21
CA THR A 186 8.48 -4.55 -10.81
C THR A 186 8.30 -3.43 -9.80
N VAL A 187 9.41 -2.88 -9.29
CA VAL A 187 9.37 -1.77 -8.31
C VAL A 187 9.31 -0.43 -9.01
N LYS A 188 8.42 0.43 -8.52
CA LYS A 188 8.38 1.85 -8.85
C LYS A 188 8.37 2.63 -7.54
N ALA A 189 9.31 3.56 -7.40
CA ALA A 189 9.26 4.55 -6.34
C ALA A 189 8.36 5.71 -6.78
N CYS A 190 7.51 6.18 -5.89
CA CYS A 190 6.77 7.42 -6.06
C CYS A 190 7.43 8.49 -5.20
N SER A 191 8.02 9.49 -5.84
CA SER A 191 8.57 10.70 -5.23
C SER A 191 7.52 11.79 -5.14
#